data_AF-A0A661Z3F2-F1
#
_entry.id   AF-A0A661Z3F2-F1
#
_cell.length_a   1.000
_cell.length_b   1.000
_cell.length_c   1.000
_cell.angle_alpha   90.00
_cell.angle_beta   90.00
_cell.angle_gamma   90.00
#
_symmetry.space_group_name_H-M   'P 1'
#
loop_
_entity.id
_entity.type
_entity.pdbx_description
1 polymer ?
#
loop_
_entity_poly.entity_id
_entity_poly.type
_entity_poly.pdbx_seq_one_letter_code
_entity_poly.pdbx_strand_id
1 'polypeptide(L)'
;MNKPITIKLTKTILDVIVPKDIIYAEVAGGGAMGNTGGIMLYLIQNEKLICYETNVFIDEEIYLLIGDLIMKHQDKFKYDDIEEGIKLFNHFYGGMGNNVFVNINVTLKIKEGYFIYNKYGIEYQIFSSVQGVFDSVVYAMKHPENEDLF
;
A
#
# COMPACT_ATOMS: atom_id res chain seq x y z
N MET A 1 20.30 6.90 3.10
CA MET A 1 18.95 6.52 2.64
C MET A 1 18.49 5.35 3.49
N ASN A 2 17.33 5.47 4.15
CA ASN A 2 16.86 4.49 5.12
C ASN A 2 16.08 3.37 4.43
N LYS A 3 16.50 2.13 4.66
CA LYS A 3 15.79 0.92 4.21
C LYS A 3 14.69 0.54 5.21
N PRO A 4 13.63 -0.14 4.77
CA PRO A 4 12.57 -0.58 5.67
C PRO A 4 13.06 -1.67 6.62
N ILE A 5 12.50 -1.67 7.82
CA ILE A 5 12.53 -2.82 8.73
C ILE A 5 11.21 -3.56 8.53
N THR A 6 11.30 -4.82 8.11
CA THR A 6 10.12 -5.66 7.92
C THR A 6 9.70 -6.30 9.24
N ILE A 7 8.40 -6.21 9.56
CA ILE A 7 7.82 -6.76 10.78
C ILE A 7 6.52 -7.47 10.40
N LYS A 8 6.28 -8.67 10.95
CA LYS A 8 5.00 -9.35 10.79
C LYS A 8 3.88 -8.49 11.41
N LEU A 9 2.85 -8.21 10.64
CA LEU A 9 1.66 -7.53 11.13
C LEU A 9 0.90 -8.45 12.10
N THR A 10 0.52 -7.89 13.24
CA THR A 10 -0.28 -8.57 14.27
C THR A 10 -1.52 -7.75 14.58
N LYS A 11 -2.51 -8.35 15.22
CA LYS A 11 -3.74 -7.66 15.62
C LYS A 11 -3.46 -6.44 16.51
N THR A 12 -2.55 -6.58 17.47
CA THR A 12 -2.14 -5.46 18.34
C THR A 12 -1.49 -4.31 17.58
N ILE A 13 -0.74 -4.60 16.50
CA ILE A 13 -0.18 -3.56 15.63
C ILE A 13 -1.29 -2.92 14.79
N LEU A 14 -2.18 -3.74 14.23
CA LEU A 14 -3.33 -3.28 13.45
C LEU A 14 -4.20 -2.29 14.24
N ASP A 15 -4.51 -2.61 15.50
CA ASP A 15 -5.36 -1.78 16.37
C ASP A 15 -4.80 -0.38 16.63
N VAL A 16 -3.51 -0.15 16.39
CA VAL A 16 -2.85 1.15 16.59
C VAL A 16 -2.41 1.81 15.27
N ILE A 17 -2.59 1.15 14.12
CA ILE A 17 -2.30 1.77 12.83
C ILE A 17 -3.36 2.83 12.56
N VAL A 18 -2.91 4.06 12.33
CA VAL A 18 -3.76 5.14 11.85
C VAL A 18 -3.70 5.16 10.32
N PRO A 19 -4.82 4.98 9.58
CA PRO A 19 -4.79 4.86 8.12
C PRO A 19 -4.09 6.02 7.41
N LYS A 20 -4.28 7.25 7.91
CA LYS A 20 -3.66 8.46 7.35
C LYS A 20 -2.12 8.47 7.39
N ASP A 21 -1.52 7.63 8.23
CA ASP A 21 -0.07 7.54 8.41
C ASP A 21 0.56 6.48 7.50
N ILE A 22 -0.25 5.64 6.84
CA ILE A 22 0.19 4.69 5.82
C ILE A 22 0.65 5.50 4.60
N ILE A 23 1.86 5.25 4.12
CA ILE A 23 2.46 5.95 2.98
C ILE A 23 2.18 5.19 1.69
N TYR A 24 2.36 3.87 1.75
CA TYR A 24 2.22 2.95 0.64
C TYR A 24 1.69 1.63 1.18
N ALA A 25 0.73 1.03 0.49
CA ALA A 25 0.26 -0.31 0.76
C ALA A 25 0.19 -1.12 -0.54
N GLU A 26 0.43 -2.42 -0.42
CA GLU A 26 0.20 -3.40 -1.48
C GLU A 26 -0.70 -4.51 -0.91
N VAL A 27 -1.76 -4.86 -1.63
CA VAL A 27 -2.70 -5.91 -1.28
C VAL A 27 -2.84 -6.84 -2.48
N ALA A 28 -2.54 -8.11 -2.28
CA ALA A 28 -2.52 -9.12 -3.34
C ALA A 28 -3.45 -10.28 -2.99
N GLY A 29 -4.32 -10.65 -3.93
CA GLY A 29 -5.23 -11.78 -3.75
C GLY A 29 -4.49 -13.11 -3.64
N GLY A 30 -5.13 -14.13 -3.07
CA GLY A 30 -4.56 -15.48 -2.91
C GLY A 30 -4.20 -16.21 -4.21
N GLY A 31 -4.59 -15.69 -5.38
CA GLY A 31 -4.17 -16.17 -6.71
C GLY A 31 -3.20 -15.23 -7.44
N ALA A 32 -2.75 -14.15 -6.79
CA ALA A 32 -1.89 -13.15 -7.41
C ALA A 32 -0.50 -13.72 -7.71
N MET A 33 0.17 -13.22 -8.75
CA MET A 33 1.56 -13.57 -9.04
C MET A 33 2.52 -12.62 -8.33
N GLY A 34 3.63 -13.14 -7.80
CA GLY A 34 4.61 -12.37 -7.04
C GLY A 34 4.33 -12.43 -5.54
N ASN A 35 3.37 -11.65 -5.05
CA ASN A 35 3.02 -11.55 -3.63
C ASN A 35 1.74 -12.31 -3.28
N THR A 36 1.62 -13.57 -3.69
CA THR A 36 0.38 -14.33 -3.59
C THR A 36 -0.24 -14.28 -2.19
N GLY A 37 -1.42 -13.65 -2.06
CA GLY A 37 -2.13 -13.50 -0.79
C GLY A 37 -1.49 -12.54 0.21
N GLY A 38 -0.49 -11.77 -0.20
CA GLY A 38 0.30 -10.92 0.68
C GLY A 38 -0.26 -9.50 0.83
N ILE A 39 0.07 -8.90 1.97
CA ILE A 39 -0.16 -7.48 2.24
C ILE A 39 1.14 -6.88 2.74
N MET A 40 1.48 -5.69 2.23
CA MET A 40 2.61 -4.88 2.69
C MET A 40 2.11 -3.47 3.03
N LEU A 41 2.46 -2.94 4.20
CA LEU A 41 2.10 -1.58 4.65
C LEU A 41 3.36 -0.83 5.09
N TYR A 42 3.63 0.30 4.44
CA TYR A 42 4.77 1.16 4.76
C TYR A 42 4.33 2.38 5.56
N LEU A 43 4.98 2.60 6.69
CA LEU A 43 4.75 3.75 7.57
C LEU A 43 6.02 4.15 8.33
N ILE A 44 6.09 5.39 8.82
CA ILE A 44 7.22 5.87 9.63
C ILE A 44 6.87 5.77 11.11
N GLN A 45 7.70 5.06 11.88
CA GLN A 45 7.63 5.01 13.34
C GLN A 45 9.00 5.29 13.93
N ASN A 46 9.07 6.20 14.91
CA ASN A 46 10.32 6.57 15.57
C ASN A 46 11.45 6.87 14.56
N GLU A 47 11.12 7.67 13.53
CA GLU A 47 12.00 8.05 12.41
C GLU A 47 12.51 6.90 11.53
N LYS A 48 12.01 5.68 11.72
CA LYS A 48 12.34 4.50 10.92
C LYS A 48 11.18 4.16 9.99
N LEU A 49 11.52 3.71 8.78
CA LEU A 49 10.54 3.12 7.87
C LEU A 49 10.29 1.67 8.30
N ILE A 50 9.03 1.36 8.57
CA ILE A 50 8.57 0.01 8.89
C ILE A 50 7.73 -0.48 7.72
N CYS A 51 7.98 -1.72 7.30
CA CYS A 51 7.12 -2.48 6.41
C CYS A 51 6.41 -3.55 7.24
N TYR A 52 5.13 -3.35 7.52
CA TYR A 52 4.32 -4.42 8.11
C TYR A 52 3.83 -5.35 7.02
N GLU A 53 3.98 -6.65 7.22
CA GLU A 53 3.53 -7.65 6.25
C GLU A 53 2.69 -8.75 6.89
N THR A 54 1.69 -9.21 6.15
CA THR A 54 0.96 -10.44 6.46
C THR A 54 0.64 -11.18 5.17
N ASN A 55 0.09 -12.38 5.30
CA ASN A 55 -0.37 -13.18 4.18
C ASN A 55 -1.65 -13.94 4.57
N VAL A 56 -2.61 -14.04 3.63
CA VAL A 56 -3.88 -14.75 3.83
C VAL A 56 -3.68 -16.20 4.28
N PHE A 57 -2.61 -16.87 3.84
CA PHE A 57 -2.29 -18.25 4.22
C PHE A 57 -1.62 -18.37 5.60
N ILE A 58 -1.25 -17.25 6.22
CA ILE A 58 -0.60 -17.20 7.53
C ILE A 58 -1.58 -16.68 8.59
N ASP A 59 -2.32 -15.62 8.27
CA ASP A 59 -3.25 -14.95 9.18
C ASP A 59 -4.39 -14.30 8.38
N GLU A 60 -5.40 -15.11 8.06
CA GLU A 60 -6.55 -14.71 7.25
C GLU A 60 -7.36 -13.59 7.91
N GLU A 61 -7.53 -13.61 9.24
CA GLU A 61 -8.29 -12.59 9.96
C GLU A 61 -7.64 -11.22 9.78
N ILE A 62 -6.33 -11.10 10.01
CA ILE A 62 -5.61 -9.84 9.83
C ILE A 62 -5.59 -9.42 8.35
N TYR A 63 -5.43 -10.37 7.44
CA TYR A 63 -5.46 -10.10 6.00
C TYR A 63 -6.80 -9.42 5.60
N LEU A 64 -7.93 -9.99 6.03
CA LEU A 64 -9.25 -9.45 5.74
C LEU A 64 -9.46 -8.07 6.38
N LEU A 65 -9.06 -7.90 7.65
CA LEU A 65 -9.24 -6.64 8.36
C LEU A 65 -8.44 -5.48 7.73
N ILE A 66 -7.21 -5.72 7.26
CA ILE A 66 -6.46 -4.69 6.53
C ILE A 66 -7.06 -4.43 5.16
N GLY A 67 -7.45 -5.49 4.44
CA GLY A 67 -8.15 -5.34 3.17
C GLY A 67 -9.32 -4.37 3.31
N ASP A 68 -10.20 -4.63 4.28
CA ASP A 68 -11.34 -3.76 4.58
C ASP A 68 -10.93 -2.34 4.99
N LEU A 69 -9.88 -2.19 5.81
CA LEU A 69 -9.37 -0.88 6.21
C LEU A 69 -8.95 -0.03 5.01
N ILE A 70 -8.18 -0.62 4.09
CA ILE A 70 -7.70 0.08 2.89
C ILE A 70 -8.87 0.36 1.94
N MET A 71 -9.76 -0.62 1.72
CA MET A 71 -10.91 -0.48 0.81
C MET A 71 -11.89 0.60 1.29
N LYS A 72 -12.08 0.79 2.60
CA LYS A 72 -12.92 1.88 3.16
C LYS A 72 -12.39 3.29 2.86
N HIS A 73 -11.11 3.41 2.54
CA HIS A 73 -10.42 4.68 2.33
C HIS A 73 -9.93 4.89 0.88
N GLN A 74 -10.34 4.02 -0.05
CA GLN A 74 -10.14 4.23 -1.49
C GLN A 74 -11.28 5.08 -2.08
N ASP A 75 -11.15 5.46 -3.36
CA ASP A 75 -12.20 6.23 -4.06
C ASP A 75 -13.60 5.61 -3.92
N LYS A 76 -14.58 6.52 -3.83
CA LYS A 76 -16.00 6.31 -3.51
C LYS A 76 -16.58 4.96 -3.97
N PHE A 77 -16.55 3.96 -3.10
CA PHE A 77 -17.63 2.97 -3.07
C PHE A 77 -18.82 3.63 -2.37
N LYS A 78 -19.77 4.12 -3.17
CA LYS A 78 -21.13 4.44 -2.69
C LYS A 78 -21.81 3.11 -2.35
N TYR A 79 -21.61 2.62 -1.14
CA TYR A 79 -22.62 1.75 -0.53
C TYR A 79 -23.65 2.67 0.10
N ASP A 80 -24.92 2.46 -0.23
CA ASP A 80 -26.05 3.36 0.05
C ASP A 80 -26.29 3.68 1.55
N ASP A 81 -25.52 3.12 2.48
CA ASP A 81 -25.74 3.26 3.93
C ASP A 81 -24.44 3.45 4.78
N ILE A 82 -23.30 3.82 4.17
CA ILE A 82 -22.05 4.04 4.94
C ILE A 82 -21.60 5.50 4.75
N GLU A 83 -21.40 6.21 5.87
CA GLU A 83 -20.82 7.56 5.93
C GLU A 83 -19.67 7.72 4.93
N GLU A 84 -19.63 8.85 4.22
CA GLU A 84 -18.57 9.17 3.27
C GLU A 84 -17.19 9.03 3.94
N GLY A 85 -16.52 7.90 3.69
CA GLY A 85 -15.14 7.68 4.11
C GLY A 85 -14.26 8.76 3.49
N ILE A 86 -13.39 9.38 4.30
CA ILE A 86 -12.37 10.29 3.78
C ILE A 86 -11.46 9.46 2.85
N LYS A 87 -11.39 9.86 1.58
CA LYS A 87 -10.42 9.31 0.62
C LYS A 87 -9.01 9.58 1.16
N LEU A 88 -8.23 8.52 1.36
CA LEU A 88 -6.84 8.62 1.80
C LEU A 88 -5.85 8.11 0.76
N PHE A 89 -6.29 7.26 -0.16
CA PHE A 89 -5.39 6.57 -1.09
C PHE A 89 -5.79 6.77 -2.56
N ASN A 90 -4.78 6.95 -3.41
CA ASN A 90 -4.87 6.69 -4.84
C ASN A 90 -4.60 5.20 -5.05
N HIS A 91 -5.42 4.56 -5.89
CA HIS A 91 -5.29 3.14 -6.24
C HIS A 91 -4.57 2.99 -7.57
N PHE A 92 -3.70 1.99 -7.65
CA PHE A 92 -2.98 1.60 -8.86
C PHE A 92 -3.04 0.09 -8.99
N TYR A 93 -3.45 -0.40 -10.16
CA TYR A 93 -3.35 -1.83 -10.46
C TYR A 93 -1.88 -2.22 -10.64
N GLY A 94 -1.40 -3.12 -9.79
CA GLY A 94 -0.03 -3.64 -9.79
C GLY A 94 0.18 -4.82 -10.74
N GLY A 95 -0.86 -5.23 -11.48
CA GLY A 95 -0.80 -6.39 -12.38
C GLY A 95 -0.99 -7.73 -11.65
N MET A 96 -1.53 -8.70 -12.38
CA MET A 96 -1.68 -10.10 -11.95
C MET A 96 -2.24 -10.27 -10.52
N GLY A 97 -3.28 -9.51 -10.18
CA GLY A 97 -3.97 -9.60 -8.88
C GLY A 97 -3.34 -8.82 -7.73
N ASN A 98 -2.30 -8.00 -7.99
CA ASN A 98 -1.72 -7.07 -7.02
C ASN A 98 -2.38 -5.68 -7.15
N ASN A 99 -2.72 -5.07 -6.03
CA ASN A 99 -3.28 -3.72 -5.95
C ASN A 99 -2.42 -2.85 -5.04
N VAL A 100 -2.08 -1.65 -5.49
CA VAL A 100 -1.21 -0.73 -4.77
C VAL A 100 -1.99 0.52 -4.40
N PHE A 101 -1.80 0.98 -3.18
CA PHE A 101 -2.48 2.14 -2.60
C PHE A 101 -1.42 3.12 -2.09
N VAL A 102 -1.42 4.32 -2.64
CA VAL A 102 -0.48 5.38 -2.24
C VAL A 102 -1.25 6.52 -1.61
N ASN A 103 -0.80 6.98 -0.45
CA ASN A 103 -1.52 8.02 0.27
C ASN A 103 -1.53 9.33 -0.52
N ILE A 104 -2.69 9.97 -0.63
CA ILE A 104 -2.88 11.18 -1.45
C ILE A 104 -2.04 12.37 -0.95
N ASN A 105 -1.65 12.35 0.33
CA ASN A 105 -0.85 13.41 0.95
C ASN A 105 0.65 13.12 0.87
N VAL A 106 1.08 12.04 0.22
CA VAL A 106 2.51 11.73 0.04
C VAL A 106 2.93 11.93 -1.41
N THR A 107 4.16 12.40 -1.60
CA THR A 107 4.81 12.43 -2.91
C THR A 107 5.96 11.45 -2.91
N LEU A 108 5.92 10.51 -3.85
CA LEU A 108 6.96 9.52 -4.06
C LEU A 108 7.82 9.91 -5.26
N LYS A 109 9.15 9.96 -5.07
CA LYS A 109 10.09 10.10 -6.19
C LYS A 109 10.39 8.72 -6.75
N ILE A 110 10.29 8.56 -8.06
CA ILE A 110 10.57 7.30 -8.74
C ILE A 110 12.09 7.17 -8.94
N LYS A 111 12.65 6.03 -8.52
CA LYS A 111 14.03 5.60 -8.79
C LYS A 111 14.05 4.21 -9.40
N GLU A 112 15.21 3.76 -9.86
CA GLU A 112 15.33 2.43 -10.46
C GLU A 112 15.02 1.33 -9.44
N GLY A 113 13.87 0.68 -9.59
CA GLY A 113 13.41 -0.45 -8.76
C GLY A 113 12.78 -0.11 -7.41
N TYR A 114 12.59 1.17 -7.07
CA TYR A 114 11.97 1.58 -5.80
C TYR A 114 11.48 3.03 -5.81
N PHE A 115 10.64 3.37 -4.83
CA PHE A 115 10.20 4.73 -4.55
C PHE A 115 11.02 5.35 -3.42
N ILE A 116 11.25 6.66 -3.50
CA ILE A 116 11.79 7.45 -2.40
C ILE A 116 10.67 8.31 -1.82
N TYR A 117 10.41 8.13 -0.52
CA TYR A 117 9.65 9.07 0.27
C TYR A 117 10.59 9.99 1.05
N ASN A 118 10.38 11.30 0.97
CA ASN A 118 11.15 12.29 1.73
C ASN A 118 10.27 12.87 2.84
N LYS A 119 10.72 12.77 4.09
CA LYS A 119 10.07 13.41 5.24
C LYS A 119 11.12 14.22 5.99
N TYR A 120 10.94 15.54 6.05
CA TYR A 120 11.85 16.48 6.72
C TYR A 120 13.33 16.34 6.29
N GLY A 121 13.57 16.11 5.00
CA GLY A 121 14.93 15.95 4.47
C GLY A 121 15.51 14.54 4.61
N ILE A 122 14.82 13.62 5.30
CA ILE A 122 15.23 12.21 5.42
C ILE A 122 14.59 11.42 4.28
N GLU A 123 15.42 10.69 3.52
CA GLU A 123 14.97 9.83 2.42
C GLU A 123 14.83 8.37 2.85
N TYR A 124 13.66 7.80 2.55
CA TYR A 124 13.24 6.43 2.84
C TYR A 124 12.94 5.66 1.56
N GLN A 125 13.45 4.43 1.45
CA GLN A 125 13.22 3.55 0.29
C GLN A 125 11.98 2.68 0.51
N ILE A 126 11.01 2.77 -0.39
CA ILE A 126 9.81 1.93 -0.41
C ILE A 126 9.90 1.00 -1.61
N PHE A 127 9.75 -0.30 -1.37
CA PHE A 127 9.80 -1.34 -2.39
C PHE A 127 8.40 -1.89 -2.63
N SER A 128 8.10 -2.25 -3.87
CA SER A 128 6.99 -3.15 -4.17
C SER A 128 7.46 -4.60 -3.96
N SER A 129 6.52 -5.53 -3.83
CA SER A 129 6.86 -6.94 -3.62
C SER A 129 7.73 -7.55 -4.71
N VAL A 130 7.47 -7.18 -5.97
CA VAL A 130 8.22 -7.61 -7.15
C VAL A 130 8.35 -6.48 -8.16
N GLN A 131 9.36 -6.57 -9.03
CA GLN A 131 9.67 -5.55 -10.02
C GLN A 131 8.48 -5.23 -10.96
N GLY A 132 7.72 -6.26 -11.38
CA GLY A 132 6.56 -6.05 -12.26
C GLY A 132 5.46 -5.20 -11.64
N VAL A 133 5.26 -5.29 -10.32
CA VAL A 133 4.31 -4.43 -9.59
C VAL A 133 4.83 -2.99 -9.60
N PHE A 134 6.10 -2.79 -9.29
CA PHE A 134 6.73 -1.48 -9.34
C PHE A 134 6.60 -0.83 -10.72
N ASP A 135 6.94 -1.55 -11.78
CA ASP A 135 6.89 -1.05 -13.16
C ASP A 135 5.46 -0.68 -13.58
N SER A 136 4.47 -1.49 -13.20
CA SER A 136 3.05 -1.23 -13.49
C SER A 136 2.55 0.06 -12.81
N VAL A 137 2.89 0.23 -11.53
CA VAL A 137 2.52 1.44 -10.76
C VAL A 137 3.23 2.67 -11.31
N VAL A 138 4.53 2.57 -11.62
CA VAL A 138 5.29 3.67 -12.24
C VAL A 138 4.71 4.07 -13.58
N TYR A 139 4.27 3.10 -14.39
CA TYR A 139 3.61 3.37 -15.66
C TYR A 139 2.31 4.17 -15.44
N ALA A 140 1.43 3.71 -14.53
CA ALA A 140 0.18 4.38 -14.22
C ALA A 140 0.39 5.80 -13.68
N MET A 141 1.32 6.00 -12.73
CA MET A 141 1.66 7.32 -12.19
C MET A 141 2.16 8.32 -13.26
N LYS A 142 2.76 7.83 -14.34
CA LYS A 142 3.27 8.65 -15.45
C LYS A 142 2.22 8.91 -16.54
N HIS A 143 1.13 8.15 -16.55
CA HIS A 143 0.06 8.24 -17.55
C HIS A 143 -1.32 8.25 -16.88
N PRO A 144 -1.62 9.28 -16.05
CA PRO A 144 -2.86 9.36 -15.29
C PRO A 144 -4.13 9.37 -16.17
N GLU A 145 -4.01 9.73 -17.45
CA GLU A 145 -5.10 9.67 -18.43
C GLU A 145 -5.63 8.26 -18.72
N ASN A 146 -4.93 7.20 -18.29
CA ASN A 146 -5.31 5.81 -18.50
C ASN A 146 -5.98 5.17 -17.28
N GLU A 147 -6.31 5.93 -16.23
CA GLU A 147 -6.95 5.41 -15.00
C GLU A 147 -8.31 4.75 -15.27
N ASP A 148 -9.03 5.11 -16.34
CA ASP A 148 -10.34 4.55 -16.70
C ASP A 148 -10.30 3.20 -17.46
N LEU A 149 -9.12 2.64 -17.73
CA LEU A 149 -8.96 1.44 -18.59
C LEU A 149 -8.87 0.10 -17.83
N PHE A 150 -8.96 0.09 -16.50
CA PHE A 150 -8.80 -1.13 -15.68
C PHE A 150 -9.83 -1.24 -14.56
#